data_AF-A0A814LFC1-F1
#
_entry.id   AF-A0A814LFC1-F1
#
_cell.length_a   1.000
_cell.length_b   1.000
_cell.length_c   1.000
_cell.angle_alpha   90.00
_cell.angle_beta   90.00
_cell.angle_gamma   90.00
#
_symmetry.space_group_name_H-M   'P 1'
#
loop_
_entity.id
_entity.type
_entity.pdbx_description
1 polymer ?
#
loop_
_entity_poly.entity_id
_entity_poly.type
_entity_poly.pdbx_seq_one_letter_code
_entity_poly.pdbx_strand_id
1 'polypeptide(L)' 'MKLIHSLDIKSLFELAKQWLMDYNEEKCVVMHFESSNKNYEYFLNNHKPTESNQEKDLGVVFTKDLKN' A
#
# COMPACT_ATOMS: atom_id res chain seq x y z
N MET A 1 12.74 9.80 -5.90
CA MET A 1 11.92 8.74 -5.28
C MET A 1 10.76 9.44 -4.57
N LYS A 2 9.51 9.26 -5.06
CA LYS A 2 8.34 9.96 -4.51
C LYS A 2 7.94 9.24 -3.22
N LEU A 3 8.13 9.89 -2.08
CA LEU A 3 7.53 9.47 -0.82
C LEU A 3 6.02 9.51 -1.02
N ILE A 4 5.34 8.36 -0.98
CA ILE A 4 3.88 8.33 -0.96
C ILE A 4 3.48 8.90 0.39
N HIS A 5 3.06 10.16 0.41
CA HIS A 5 2.60 10.84 1.62
C HIS A 5 1.15 10.41 1.92
N SER A 6 0.73 10.51 3.18
CA SER A 6 -0.66 10.21 3.57
C SER A 6 -1.70 11.03 2.79
N LEU A 7 -1.31 12.17 2.22
CA LEU A 7 -2.14 12.98 1.34
C LEU A 7 -2.42 12.30 -0.01
N ASP A 8 -1.43 11.62 -0.59
CA ASP A 8 -1.57 10.89 -1.86
C ASP A 8 -2.57 9.73 -1.71
N ILE A 9 -2.53 9.03 -0.57
CA ILE A 9 -3.46 7.94 -0.25
C ILE A 9 -4.89 8.47 -0.10
N LYS A 10 -5.08 9.62 0.55
CA LYS A 10 -6.41 10.26 0.65
C LYS A 10 -6.94 10.66 -0.72
N SER A 11 -6.09 11.22 -1.60
CA SER A 11 -6.49 11.54 -2.97
C SER A 11 -6.87 10.29 -3.75
N LEU A 12 -6.16 9.17 -3.58
CA LEU A 12 -6.52 7.89 -4.20
C LEU A 12 -7.88 7.39 -3.71
N PHE A 13 -8.16 7.56 -2.41
CA PHE A 13 -9.42 7.20 -1.76
C PHE A 13 -10.62 8.00 -2.30
N GLU A 14 -10.44 9.30 -2.50
CA GLU A 14 -11.49 10.13 -3.10
C GLU A 14 -11.69 9.81 -4.59
N LEU A 15 -10.61 9.50 -5.31
CA LEU A 15 -10.70 9.11 -6.71
C LEU A 15 -11.51 7.84 -6.90
N ALA A 16 -11.26 6.75 -6.18
CA ALA A 16 -12.07 5.55 -6.46
C ALA A 16 -13.50 5.65 -5.91
N LYS A 17 -13.78 6.46 -4.88
CA LYS A 17 -15.16 6.88 -4.55
C LYS A 17 -15.86 7.58 -5.72
N GLN A 18 -15.20 8.55 -6.34
CA GLN A 18 -15.76 9.24 -7.52
C GLN A 18 -16.06 8.28 -8.67
N TRP A 19 -15.25 7.22 -8.80
CA TRP A 19 -15.40 6.22 -9.84
C TRP A 19 -16.30 5.04 -9.41
N LEU A 20 -16.95 5.12 -8.24
CA LEU A 20 -17.78 4.06 -7.65
C LEU A 20 -17.04 2.71 -7.55
N MET A 21 -15.73 2.76 -7.38
CA MET A 21 -14.84 1.63 -7.16
C MET A 21 -14.48 1.56 -5.67
N ASP A 22 -15.49 1.36 -4.81
CA ASP A 22 -15.24 1.21 -3.38
C ASP A 22 -14.22 0.08 -3.12
N TYR A 23 -13.25 0.38 -2.28
CA TYR A 23 -12.24 -0.59 -1.82
C TYR A 23 -12.77 -1.32 -0.60
N ASN A 24 -12.43 -2.60 -0.50
CA ASN A 24 -12.50 -3.29 0.77
C ASN A 24 -11.24 -2.97 1.58
N GLU A 25 -11.33 -1.99 2.48
CA GLU A 25 -10.23 -1.52 3.32
C GLU A 25 -9.59 -2.64 4.16
N GLU A 26 -10.37 -3.64 4.58
CA GLU A 26 -9.90 -4.80 5.35
C GLU A 26 -9.01 -5.73 4.52
N LYS A 27 -9.20 -5.75 3.20
CA LYS A 27 -8.39 -6.55 2.26
C LYS A 27 -7.17 -5.81 1.74
N CYS A 28 -7.08 -4.50 1.97
CA CYS A 28 -5.93 -3.72 1.54
C CYS A 28 -4.69 -4.10 2.35
N VAL A 29 -3.56 -4.20 1.67
CA VAL A 29 -2.25 -4.47 2.27
C VAL A 29 -1.27 -3.36 1.93
N VAL A 30 -0.30 -3.15 2.81
CA VAL A 30 0.85 -2.26 2.57
C VAL A 30 2.06 -3.12 2.24
N MET A 31 2.75 -2.77 1.17
CA MET A 31 3.98 -3.42 0.74
C MET A 31 5.12 -2.40 0.77
N HIS A 32 6.13 -2.66 1.61
CA HIS A 32 7.31 -1.82 1.70
C HIS A 32 8.37 -2.27 0.69
N PHE A 33 8.49 -1.52 -0.39
CA PHE A 33 9.55 -1.71 -1.37
C PHE A 33 10.81 -0.96 -0.90
N GLU A 34 11.96 -1.63 -0.95
CA GLU A 34 13.30 -1.18 -0.51
C GLU A 34 13.64 -1.37 0.98
N SER A 35 14.90 -1.73 1.27
CA SER A 35 15.45 -1.87 2.63
C SER A 35 15.66 -0.55 3.36
N SER A 36 15.76 0.58 2.63
CA SER A 36 15.87 1.93 3.19
C SER A 36 14.50 2.56 3.52
N ASN A 37 13.41 1.85 3.21
CA ASN A 37 12.06 2.30 3.52
C ASN A 37 11.87 2.37 5.04
N LYS A 38 11.39 3.52 5.52
CA LYS A 38 11.19 3.77 6.95
C LYS A 38 9.98 3.04 7.54
N ASN A 39 9.28 2.22 6.74
CA ASN A 39 8.08 1.47 7.10
C ASN A 39 7.05 2.37 7.77
N TYR A 40 6.72 3.48 7.10
CA TYR A 40 5.72 4.41 7.60
C TYR A 40 4.38 3.72 7.74
N GLU A 41 3.68 4.01 8.84
CA GLU A 41 2.32 3.55 9.04
C GLU A 41 1.36 4.38 8.18
N TYR A 42 0.50 3.68 7.44
CA TYR A 42 -0.53 4.28 6.60
C TYR A 42 -1.91 3.91 7.14
N PHE A 43 -2.87 4.82 6.96
CA PHE A 43 -4.25 4.62 7.33
C PHE A 43 -5.15 4.91 6.12
N LEU A 44 -5.95 3.92 5.74
CA LEU A 44 -7.03 4.06 4.78
C LEU A 44 -8.32 4.27 5.58
N ASN A 45 -8.85 5.49 5.59
CA ASN A 45 -10.14 5.79 6.22
C ASN A 45 -10.28 5.25 7.68
N ASN A 46 -9.22 5.41 8.49
CA ASN A 46 -9.03 4.88 9.85
C ASN A 46 -8.72 3.38 9.99
N HIS A 47 -8.73 2.60 8.91
CA HIS A 47 -8.20 1.25 8.89
C HIS A 47 -6.69 1.26 8.65
N LYS A 48 -5.93 0.58 9.50
CA LYS A 48 -4.49 0.34 9.28
C LYS A 48 -4.34 -0.93 8.44
N PRO A 49 -3.86 -0.85 7.18
CA PRO A 49 -3.70 -2.02 6.33
C PRO A 49 -2.65 -2.97 6.91
N THR A 50 -2.79 -4.26 6.64
CA THR A 50 -1.81 -5.27 7.08
C THR A 50 -0.59 -5.21 6.17
N GLU A 51 0.60 -5.37 6.74
CA GLU A 51 1.81 -5.52 5.92
C GLU A 51 1.79 -6.87 5.18
N SER A 52 2.06 -6.84 3.88
CA SER A 52 2.25 -8.04 3.08
C SER A 52 3.56 -7.93 2.29
N ASN A 53 4.16 -9.08 2.00
CA ASN A 53 5.27 -9.22 1.08
C ASN A 53 4.87 -9.98 -0.18
N GLN A 54 3.58 -10.25 -0.38
CA GLN A 54 3.05 -10.95 -1.53
C GLN A 54 1.78 -10.27 -2.01
N GLU A 55 1.66 -10.09 -3.31
CA GLU A 55 0.43 -9.74 -3.99
C GLU A 55 0.01 -10.91 -4.88
N LYS A 56 -0.93 -11.71 -4.37
CA LYS A 56 -1.29 -13.01 -4.96
C LYS A 56 -1.92 -12.84 -6.35
N ASP A 57 -2.75 -11.82 -6.52
CA ASP A 57 -3.50 -11.60 -7.76
C ASP A 57 -2.59 -11.11 -8.90
N LEU A 58 -1.49 -10.42 -8.55
CA LEU A 58 -0.44 -10.04 -9.49
C LEU A 58 0.65 -11.12 -9.63
N GLY A 59 0.61 -12.16 -8.81
CA GLY A 59 1.64 -13.20 -8.77
C GLY A 59 3.02 -12.70 -8.32
N VAL A 60 3.08 -11.59 -7.57
CA VAL A 60 4.33 -10.95 -7.17
C VAL A 60 4.68 -11.30 -5.73
N VAL A 61 5.94 -11.67 -5.49
CA VAL A 61 6.50 -11.86 -4.15
C VAL A 61 7.67 -10.91 -3.99
N PHE A 62 7.61 -10.09 -2.95
CA PHE A 62 8.68 -9.21 -2.54
C PHE A 62 9.52 -9.91 -1.48
N THR A 63 10.80 -10.03 -1.76
CA THR A 63 11.76 -10.63 -0.87
C THR A 63 12.83 -9.61 -0.53
N LYS A 64 13.33 -9.64 0.72
CA LYS A 64 14.30 -8.66 1.22
C LYS A 64 15.75 -9.01 0.84
N ASP A 65 15.95 -10.16 0.20
CA ASP A 65 17.21 -10.70 -0.30
C ASP A 65 17.52 -10.19 -1.71
N LEU A 66 17.57 -8.87 -1.87
CA LEU A 66 18.24 -8.31 -3.03
C LEU A 66 19.72 -8.73 -2.94
N LYS A 67 20.17 -9.64 -3.79
CA LYS A 67 21.61 -9.91 -3.95
C LYS A 67 22.24 -8.66 -4.55
N ASN A 68 23.02 -7.95 -3.74
CA ASN A 68 23.93 -6.91 -4.22
C ASN A 68 24.96 -7.49 -5.18
#